data_AF-A0A973T9S1-F1
#
_entry.id   AF-A0A973T9S1-F1
#
_cell.length_a   1.000
_cell.length_b   1.000
_cell.length_c   1.000
_cell.angle_alpha   90.00
_cell.angle_beta   90.00
_cell.angle_gamma   90.00
#
_symmetry.space_group_name_H-M   'P 1'
#
loop_
_entity.id
_entity.type
_entity.pdbx_description
1 polymer ?
#
loop_
_entity_poly.entity_id
_entity_poly.type
_entity_poly.pdbx_seq_one_letter_code
_entity_poly.pdbx_strand_id
1 'polypeptide(L)'
;MSTTTAVSASAALLAASAHASTDLDERARVSTDRSGYVPPSLPDGVVYATSTEEVVATMKLAAAHNVPVVPRGAGTGLAAGASAQAG
;
A
#
# COMPACT_ATOMS: atom_id res chain seq x y z
N MET A 1 -16.27 -0.71 -27.30
CA MET A 1 -16.71 -0.97 -25.91
C MET A 1 -15.75 -0.19 -25.02
N SER A 2 -16.12 1.04 -24.66
CA SER A 2 -15.26 1.94 -23.89
C SER A 2 -15.26 1.49 -22.43
N THR A 3 -14.15 0.90 -21.96
CA THR A 3 -13.94 0.65 -20.54
C THR A 3 -13.45 1.95 -19.91
N THR A 4 -14.38 2.73 -19.34
CA THR A 4 -14.03 3.75 -18.35
C THR A 4 -13.50 2.99 -17.14
N THR A 5 -12.17 2.88 -17.02
CA THR A 5 -11.54 2.39 -15.79
C THR A 5 -11.86 3.40 -14.71
N ALA A 6 -12.81 3.09 -13.84
CA ALA A 6 -12.96 3.80 -12.58
C ALA A 6 -11.60 3.70 -11.87
N VAL A 7 -10.96 4.84 -11.65
CA VAL A 7 -9.72 4.89 -10.87
C VAL A 7 -10.05 4.35 -9.48
N SER A 8 -9.39 3.27 -9.08
CA SER A 8 -9.55 2.70 -7.74
C SER A 8 -9.31 3.77 -6.67
N ALA A 9 -10.03 3.71 -5.55
CA ALA A 9 -9.83 4.60 -4.41
C ALA A 9 -8.35 4.64 -3.95
N SER A 10 -7.68 3.48 -3.97
CA SER A 10 -6.26 3.35 -3.67
C SER A 10 -5.38 4.04 -4.72
N ALA A 11 -5.74 4.00 -6.00
CA ALA A 11 -4.99 4.66 -7.07
C ALA A 11 -5.01 6.19 -6.96
N ALA A 12 -6.15 6.79 -6.56
CA ALA A 12 -6.24 8.23 -6.32
C ALA A 12 -5.37 8.66 -5.12
N LEU A 13 -5.37 7.86 -4.03
CA LEU A 13 -4.52 8.09 -2.88
C LEU A 13 -3.03 8.01 -3.23
N LEU A 14 -2.64 6.97 -3.97
CA LEU A 14 -1.26 6.75 -4.37
C LEU A 14 -0.77 7.89 -5.27
N ALA A 15 -1.60 8.35 -6.21
CA ALA A 15 -1.28 9.51 -7.05
C ALA A 15 -1.14 10.82 -6.27
N ALA A 16 -1.86 10.96 -5.15
CA ALA A 16 -1.80 12.15 -4.29
C ALA A 16 -0.67 12.10 -3.24
N SER A 17 -0.01 10.96 -3.07
CA SER A 17 1.02 10.75 -2.04
C SER A 17 2.41 11.04 -2.61
N ALA A 18 3.18 11.93 -1.96
CA ALA A 18 4.44 12.44 -2.48
C ALA A 18 5.49 11.35 -2.77
N HIS A 19 5.54 10.31 -1.94
CA HIS A 19 6.52 9.23 -2.02
C HIS A 19 5.84 7.87 -2.23
N ALA A 20 4.89 7.80 -3.16
CA ALA A 20 4.22 6.57 -3.52
C ALA A 20 4.85 5.86 -4.72
N SER A 21 4.71 4.54 -4.74
CA SER A 21 5.09 3.71 -5.87
C SER A 21 4.05 2.63 -6.15
N THR A 22 3.83 2.40 -7.44
CA THR A 22 3.00 1.31 -7.98
C THR A 22 3.84 0.30 -8.76
N ASP A 23 5.16 0.41 -8.70
CA ASP A 23 6.09 -0.48 -9.39
C ASP A 23 5.90 -1.92 -8.92
N LEU A 24 5.90 -2.86 -9.88
CA LEU A 24 5.61 -4.26 -9.60
C LEU A 24 6.67 -4.89 -8.69
N ASP A 25 7.95 -4.57 -8.92
CA ASP A 25 9.03 -5.15 -8.14
C ASP A 25 9.04 -4.58 -6.71
N GLU A 26 8.74 -3.29 -6.55
CA GLU A 26 8.60 -2.69 -5.21
C GLU A 26 7.44 -3.31 -4.43
N ARG A 27 6.27 -3.43 -5.06
CA ARG A 27 5.10 -4.07 -4.45
C ARG A 27 5.39 -5.53 -4.07
N ALA A 28 6.05 -6.28 -4.95
CA ALA A 28 6.48 -7.65 -4.66
C ALA A 28 7.44 -7.71 -3.48
N ARG A 29 8.47 -6.85 -3.45
CA ARG A 29 9.48 -6.79 -2.37
C ARG A 29 8.89 -6.52 -0.98
N VAL A 30 7.80 -5.76 -0.90
CA VAL A 30 7.18 -5.36 0.38
C VAL A 30 5.91 -6.13 0.73
N SER A 31 5.45 -7.05 -0.13
CA SER A 31 4.18 -7.77 0.03
C SER A 31 4.15 -8.77 1.19
N THR A 32 5.30 -9.31 1.61
CA THR A 32 5.40 -10.32 2.67
C THR A 32 6.37 -9.92 3.78
N ASP A 33 6.16 -10.48 4.97
CA ASP A 33 7.17 -10.52 6.03
C ASP A 33 7.83 -11.91 6.12
N ARG A 34 8.51 -12.22 7.25
CA ARG A 34 9.20 -13.51 7.45
C ARG A 34 8.31 -14.60 8.03
N SER A 35 7.00 -14.39 8.13
CA SER A 35 6.06 -15.39 8.64
C SER A 35 5.91 -16.63 7.76
N GLY A 36 6.30 -16.54 6.48
CA GLY A 36 6.03 -17.56 5.47
C GLY A 36 4.62 -17.48 4.87
N TYR A 37 3.79 -16.54 5.32
CA TYR A 37 2.51 -16.25 4.69
C TYR A 37 2.72 -15.55 3.34
N VAL A 38 2.02 -16.01 2.31
CA VAL A 38 2.00 -15.42 0.97
C VAL A 38 0.60 -14.93 0.67
N PRO A 39 0.36 -13.61 0.59
CA PRO A 39 -0.93 -13.07 0.22
C PRO A 39 -1.34 -13.47 -1.21
N PRO A 40 -2.65 -13.56 -1.52
CA PRO A 40 -3.15 -13.98 -2.83
C PRO A 40 -2.94 -12.94 -3.93
N SER A 41 -2.60 -11.71 -3.57
CA SER A 41 -2.31 -10.61 -4.51
C SER A 41 -1.28 -9.65 -3.94
N LEU A 42 -0.69 -8.83 -4.80
CA LEU A 42 0.16 -7.71 -4.38
C LEU A 42 -0.68 -6.56 -3.82
N PRO A 43 -0.15 -5.75 -2.90
CA PRO A 43 -0.78 -4.47 -2.53
C PRO A 43 -0.93 -3.57 -3.76
N ASP A 44 -1.86 -2.61 -3.72
CA ASP A 44 -2.06 -1.67 -4.83
C ASP A 44 -0.87 -0.73 -5.04
N GLY A 45 -0.14 -0.43 -3.96
CA GLY A 45 1.08 0.37 -3.97
C GLY A 45 1.72 0.45 -2.60
N VAL A 46 2.78 1.23 -2.51
CA VAL A 46 3.54 1.49 -1.27
C VAL A 46 3.77 2.99 -1.14
N VAL A 47 3.73 3.50 0.08
CA VAL A 47 4.09 4.89 0.39
C VAL A 47 5.32 4.89 1.30
N TYR A 48 6.43 5.43 0.82
CA TYR A 48 7.69 5.61 1.55
C TYR A 48 7.73 6.99 2.21
N ALA A 49 6.81 7.24 3.14
CA ALA A 49 6.75 8.51 3.86
C ALA A 49 8.08 8.82 4.56
N THR A 50 8.58 10.04 4.39
CA THR A 50 9.88 10.49 4.91
C THR A 50 9.76 11.42 6.12
N SER A 51 8.53 11.78 6.49
CA SER A 51 8.20 12.65 7.64
C SER A 51 6.90 12.22 8.32
N THR A 52 6.69 12.68 9.55
CA THR A 52 5.43 12.45 10.27
C THR A 52 4.24 13.12 9.59
N GLU A 53 4.47 14.27 8.95
CA GLU A 53 3.47 15.03 8.22
C GLU A 53 2.98 14.24 7.01
N GLU A 54 3.88 13.58 6.29
CA GLU A 54 3.53 12.70 5.18
C GLU A 54 2.74 11.47 5.62
N VAL A 55 3.11 10.85 6.76
CA VAL A 55 2.32 9.75 7.34
C VAL A 55 0.91 10.23 7.65
N VAL A 56 0.76 11.37 8.34
CA VAL A 56 -0.54 11.92 8.70
C VAL A 56 -1.37 12.26 7.45
N ALA A 57 -0.75 12.85 6.42
CA ALA A 57 -1.42 13.16 5.16
C ALA A 57 -1.93 11.89 4.46
N THR A 58 -1.07 10.87 4.36
CA THR A 58 -1.41 9.56 3.76
C THR A 58 -2.57 8.90 4.49
N MET A 59 -2.52 8.85 5.83
CA MET A 59 -3.59 8.23 6.63
C MET A 59 -4.92 8.99 6.54
N LYS A 60 -4.89 10.33 6.45
CA LYS A 60 -6.09 11.14 6.23
C LYS A 60 -6.73 10.84 4.87
N LEU A 61 -5.93 10.72 3.82
CA LEU A 61 -6.41 10.33 2.49
C LEU A 61 -6.98 8.91 2.53
N ALA A 62 -6.29 7.96 3.17
CA ALA A 62 -6.74 6.58 3.29
C ALA A 62 -8.10 6.49 3.98
N ALA A 63 -8.26 7.20 5.10
CA ALA A 63 -9.52 7.27 5.82
C ALA A 63 -10.65 7.91 4.98
N ALA A 64 -10.36 9.01 4.27
CA ALA A 64 -11.35 9.69 3.43
C ALA A 64 -11.84 8.82 2.26
N HIS A 65 -10.97 7.95 1.74
CA HIS A 65 -11.26 7.09 0.59
C HIS A 65 -11.58 5.64 0.96
N ASN A 66 -11.61 5.31 2.27
CA ASN A 66 -11.79 3.95 2.78
C ASN A 66 -10.77 2.94 2.23
N VAL A 67 -9.52 3.37 2.07
CA VAL A 67 -8.42 2.53 1.61
C VAL A 67 -7.77 1.86 2.83
N PRO A 68 -7.69 0.52 2.90
CA PRO A 68 -6.97 -0.18 3.95
C PRO A 68 -5.47 0.12 3.88
N VAL A 69 -4.83 0.24 5.05
CA VAL A 69 -3.39 0.48 5.15
C VAL A 69 -2.76 -0.61 6.01
N VAL A 70 -1.70 -1.24 5.48
CA VAL A 70 -0.85 -2.18 6.22
C VAL A 70 0.46 -1.46 6.59
N PRO A 71 0.69 -1.14 7.88
CA PRO A 71 1.95 -0.53 8.29
C PRO A 71 3.10 -1.53 8.17
N ARG A 72 4.26 -1.06 7.70
CA ARG A 72 5.45 -1.89 7.52
C ARG A 72 6.69 -1.19 8.08
N GLY A 73 7.37 -1.88 8.98
CA GLY A 73 8.75 -1.55 9.39
C GLY A 73 9.77 -2.27 8.52
N ALA A 74 10.70 -3.02 9.12
CA ALA A 74 11.69 -3.81 8.38
C ALA A 74 11.12 -5.09 7.72
N GLY A 75 9.86 -5.47 7.99
CA GLY A 75 9.25 -6.69 7.44
C GLY A 75 9.80 -8.00 8.02
N THR A 76 10.36 -7.97 9.24
CA THR A 76 10.95 -9.15 9.90
C THR A 76 9.98 -9.90 10.81
N GLY A 77 8.73 -9.46 10.89
CA GLY A 77 7.68 -10.10 11.69
C GLY A 77 7.41 -11.54 11.26
N LEU A 78 6.94 -12.36 12.21
CA LEU A 78 6.65 -13.79 12.03
C LEU A 78 5.15 -14.12 12.07
N ALA A 79 4.29 -13.10 12.15
CA ALA A 79 2.84 -13.25 12.30
C ALA A 79 2.03 -12.58 11.17
N ALA A 80 2.65 -12.36 10.01
CA ALA A 80 2.06 -11.75 8.82
C ALA A 80 1.59 -10.29 8.97
N GLY A 81 1.90 -9.61 10.09
CA GLY A 81 1.43 -8.26 10.39
C GLY A 81 1.91 -7.17 9.43
N ALA A 82 2.94 -7.45 8.62
CA ALA A 82 3.42 -6.56 7.57
C ALA A 82 3.24 -7.14 6.15
N SER A 83 2.39 -8.15 6.00
CA SER A 83 2.02 -8.71 4.70
C SER A 83 0.76 -8.02 4.17
N ALA A 84 0.78 -7.61 2.90
CA ALA A 84 -0.25 -6.77 2.30
C ALA A 84 -0.77 -7.37 0.97
N GLN A 85 -2.02 -7.06 0.65
CA GLN A 85 -2.72 -7.48 -0.56
C GLN A 85 -3.56 -6.33 -1.11
N ALA A 86 -4.12 -6.48 -2.31
CA ALA A 86 -4.99 -5.46 -2.91
C ALA A 86 -6.24 -5.21 -2.04
N GLY A 87 -6.72 -3.96 -2.00
CA GLY A 87 -7.86 -3.55 -1.18
C GLY A 87 -8.08 -2.05 -1.15
#